data_AF-A0A2A2R2Z6-F1
#
_entry.id   AF-A0A2A2R2Z6-F1
#
_cell.length_a   1.000
_cell.length_b   1.000
_cell.length_c   1.000
_cell.angle_alpha   90.00
_cell.angle_beta   90.00
_cell.angle_gamma   90.00
#
_symmetry.space_group_name_H-M   'P 1'
#
loop_
_entity.id
_entity.type
_entity.pdbx_description
1 polymer ?
#
loop_
_entity_poly.entity_id
_entity_poly.type
_entity_poly.pdbx_seq_one_letter_code
_entity_poly.pdbx_strand_id
1 'polypeptide(L)'
;MVRFFDFKEGFGKILSDRYWLPKVLLGGFLLINPFLLALLPVYLRGIQDPALEIAWVKAVFPWILGFNVLTFWFPLGFTYEVLRRARTGSAPQLPDWSVAVLPRFAKEGAVKLVLAIFTLLLPVGIWMAFCYVVFIRLCGLPDALLSMFVQPIMLLVIPFCGVACCRWLDGASVLDCALDYATNVRLFSKNWKDYLLASMFLIGLNAVTTAFFYTIPFAAVFGLCLVDTWFGPIYAESVKDL
;
A
#
# COMPACT_ATOMS: atom_id res chain seq x y z
N MET A 1 -25.18 -7.19 4.60
CA MET A 1 -24.97 -8.18 3.53
C MET A 1 -23.58 -7.95 2.98
N VAL A 2 -22.74 -8.98 2.82
CA VAL A 2 -21.33 -8.82 2.43
C VAL A 2 -21.23 -8.27 1.00
N ARG A 3 -20.42 -7.23 0.79
CA ARG A 3 -20.40 -6.38 -0.43
C ARG A 3 -19.71 -6.96 -1.66
N PHE A 4 -19.93 -8.23 -1.97
CA PHE A 4 -19.23 -8.87 -3.09
C PHE A 4 -19.54 -8.21 -4.45
N PHE A 5 -20.79 -7.76 -4.67
CA PHE A 5 -21.19 -7.06 -5.89
C PHE A 5 -20.55 -5.66 -6.01
N ASP A 6 -20.38 -4.94 -4.91
CA ASP A 6 -19.75 -3.62 -4.88
C ASP A 6 -18.26 -3.69 -5.24
N PHE A 7 -17.59 -4.84 -5.02
CA PHE A 7 -16.20 -5.03 -5.45
C PHE A 7 -16.06 -5.09 -6.96
N LYS A 8 -17.00 -5.78 -7.64
CA LYS A 8 -17.06 -5.82 -9.11
C LYS A 8 -17.33 -4.42 -9.69
N GLU A 9 -18.19 -3.64 -9.04
CA GLU A 9 -18.41 -2.24 -9.41
C GLU A 9 -17.17 -1.37 -9.20
N GLY A 10 -16.43 -1.58 -8.10
CA GLY A 10 -15.15 -0.89 -7.86
C GLY A 10 -14.12 -1.13 -8.97
N PHE A 11 -14.02 -2.37 -9.45
CA PHE A 11 -13.24 -2.70 -10.65
C PHE A 11 -13.74 -1.93 -11.89
N GLY A 12 -15.05 -1.98 -12.14
CA GLY A 12 -15.67 -1.28 -13.25
C GLY A 12 -15.40 0.23 -13.23
N LYS A 13 -15.43 0.86 -12.04
CA LYS A 13 -15.13 2.29 -11.88
C LYS A 13 -13.69 2.63 -12.25
N ILE A 14 -12.71 1.84 -11.86
CA ILE A 14 -11.32 2.06 -12.24
C ILE A 14 -11.14 1.86 -13.75
N LEU A 15 -11.67 0.76 -14.31
CA LEU A 15 -11.50 0.43 -15.72
C LEU A 15 -12.31 1.33 -16.67
N SER A 16 -13.35 2.01 -16.16
CA SER A 16 -14.13 2.98 -16.94
C SER A 16 -13.33 4.26 -17.26
N ASP A 17 -12.24 4.53 -16.54
CA ASP A 17 -11.33 5.62 -16.88
C ASP A 17 -10.53 5.23 -18.13
N ARG A 18 -10.72 5.96 -19.24
CA ARG A 18 -10.00 5.73 -20.51
C ARG A 18 -8.48 5.65 -20.36
N TYR A 19 -7.92 6.35 -19.37
CA TYR A 19 -6.50 6.43 -19.10
C TYR A 19 -6.08 5.62 -17.86
N TRP A 20 -6.88 4.66 -17.40
CA TRP A 20 -6.56 3.86 -16.21
C TRP A 20 -5.17 3.22 -16.29
N LEU A 21 -4.84 2.61 -17.43
CA LEU A 21 -3.59 1.88 -17.64
C LEU A 21 -2.37 2.80 -17.54
N PRO A 22 -2.25 3.89 -18.33
CA PRO A 22 -1.10 4.79 -18.19
C PRO A 22 -1.00 5.43 -16.81
N LYS A 23 -2.12 5.72 -16.13
CA LYS A 23 -2.12 6.24 -14.75
C LYS A 23 -1.52 5.24 -13.77
N VAL A 24 -1.90 3.96 -13.87
CA VAL A 24 -1.36 2.87 -13.04
C VAL A 24 0.10 2.59 -13.35
N LEU A 25 0.49 2.58 -14.62
CA LEU A 25 1.87 2.35 -15.03
C LEU A 25 2.80 3.46 -14.52
N LEU A 26 2.41 4.72 -14.72
CA LEU A 26 3.17 5.86 -14.22
C LEU A 26 3.24 5.86 -12.69
N GLY A 27 2.10 5.64 -12.02
CA GLY A 27 2.06 5.53 -10.57
C GLY A 27 2.99 4.43 -10.07
N GLY A 28 2.95 3.25 -10.68
CA GLY A 28 3.79 2.12 -10.30
C GLY A 28 5.28 2.43 -10.47
N PHE A 29 5.67 3.02 -11.62
CA PHE A 29 7.05 3.42 -11.87
C PHE A 29 7.58 4.41 -10.82
N LEU A 30 6.74 5.38 -10.42
CA LEU A 30 7.09 6.36 -9.40
C LEU A 30 7.07 5.77 -7.98
N LEU A 31 6.23 4.74 -7.73
CA LEU A 31 6.12 4.11 -6.40
C LEU A 31 7.34 3.25 -6.15
N ILE A 32 7.64 2.32 -7.05
CA ILE A 32 8.83 1.47 -7.01
C ILE A 32 9.42 1.46 -8.41
N ASN A 33 10.58 2.09 -8.58
CA ASN A 33 11.24 2.10 -9.88
C ASN A 33 11.65 0.66 -10.27
N PRO A 34 11.14 0.07 -11.38
CA PRO A 34 11.45 -1.29 -11.78
C PRO A 34 12.96 -1.55 -11.99
N PHE A 35 13.70 -0.52 -12.41
CA PHE A 35 15.16 -0.62 -12.56
C PHE A 35 15.84 -0.77 -11.21
N LEU A 36 15.32 -0.13 -10.15
CA LEU A 36 15.85 -0.30 -8.80
C LEU A 36 15.73 -1.77 -8.36
N LEU A 37 14.57 -2.38 -8.58
CA LEU A 37 14.34 -3.80 -8.28
C LEU A 37 15.25 -4.73 -9.09
N ALA A 38 15.41 -4.46 -10.39
CA ALA A 38 16.24 -5.27 -11.27
C ALA A 38 17.74 -5.18 -10.91
N LEU A 39 18.21 -4.00 -10.48
CA LEU A 39 19.61 -3.75 -10.18
C LEU A 39 20.00 -4.07 -8.73
N LEU A 40 19.03 -4.16 -7.81
CA LEU A 40 19.29 -4.42 -6.38
C LEU A 40 20.13 -5.68 -6.14
N PRO A 41 19.86 -6.86 -6.75
CA PRO A 41 20.68 -8.05 -6.51
C PRO A 41 22.13 -7.88 -6.99
N VAL A 42 22.32 -7.19 -8.10
CA VAL A 42 23.65 -6.91 -8.68
C VAL A 42 24.42 -5.94 -7.79
N TYR A 43 23.76 -4.88 -7.31
CA TYR A 43 24.34 -3.91 -6.40
C TYR A 43 24.73 -4.54 -5.06
N LEU A 44 23.86 -5.36 -4.46
CA LEU A 44 24.14 -6.06 -3.20
C LEU A 44 25.29 -7.07 -3.33
N ARG A 45 25.37 -7.82 -4.44
CA ARG A 45 26.50 -8.72 -4.70
C ARG A 45 27.82 -7.97 -4.82
N GLY A 46 27.84 -6.83 -5.52
CA GLY A 46 29.04 -6.00 -5.62
C GLY A 46 29.52 -5.41 -4.28
N ILE A 47 28.59 -5.18 -3.34
CA ILE A 47 28.96 -4.77 -1.96
C ILE A 47 29.56 -5.94 -1.18
N GLN A 48 29.00 -7.14 -1.33
CA GLN A 48 29.47 -8.34 -0.63
C GLN A 48 30.81 -8.85 -1.17
N ASP A 49 31.00 -8.76 -2.48
CA ASP A 49 32.22 -9.17 -3.18
C ASP A 49 32.63 -8.11 -4.23
N PRO A 50 33.65 -7.28 -3.92
CA PRO A 50 34.16 -6.27 -4.85
C PRO A 50 34.66 -6.84 -6.19
N ALA A 51 35.00 -8.13 -6.27
CA ALA A 51 35.40 -8.75 -7.54
C ALA A 51 34.23 -8.97 -8.51
N LEU A 52 32.99 -8.99 -8.00
CA LEU A 52 31.75 -9.10 -8.77
C LEU A 52 31.09 -7.73 -9.01
N GLU A 53 31.78 -6.64 -8.66
CA GLU A 53 31.28 -5.28 -8.79
C GLU A 53 31.12 -4.86 -10.27
N ILE A 54 29.94 -4.36 -10.61
CA ILE A 54 29.70 -3.72 -11.90
C ILE A 54 29.73 -2.20 -11.71
N ALA A 55 30.82 -1.56 -12.16
CA ALA A 55 31.13 -0.15 -11.87
C ALA A 55 29.98 0.82 -12.18
N TRP A 56 29.31 0.65 -13.33
CA TRP A 56 28.18 1.53 -13.70
C TRP A 56 26.96 1.32 -12.79
N VAL A 57 26.71 0.10 -12.30
CA VAL A 57 25.60 -0.19 -11.37
C VAL A 57 25.86 0.51 -10.05
N LYS A 58 27.09 0.42 -9.52
CA LYS A 58 27.47 1.12 -8.28
C LYS A 58 27.31 2.63 -8.39
N ALA A 59 27.64 3.20 -9.56
CA ALA A 59 27.49 4.63 -9.80
C ALA A 59 26.02 5.06 -9.94
N VAL A 60 25.19 4.30 -10.66
CA VAL A 60 23.82 4.69 -11.02
C VAL A 60 22.80 4.32 -9.94
N PHE A 61 22.99 3.22 -9.22
CA PHE A 61 22.03 2.71 -8.25
C PHE A 61 21.63 3.74 -7.17
N PRO A 62 22.56 4.49 -6.53
CA PRO A 62 22.20 5.52 -5.56
C PRO A 62 21.32 6.63 -6.14
N TRP A 63 21.51 7.01 -7.40
CA TRP A 63 20.69 8.01 -8.08
C TRP A 63 19.27 7.50 -8.34
N ILE A 64 19.14 6.25 -8.77
CA ILE A 64 17.82 5.62 -8.95
C ILE A 64 17.11 5.50 -7.61
N LEU A 65 17.83 5.12 -6.55
CA LEU A 65 17.28 5.06 -5.19
C LEU A 65 16.80 6.44 -4.73
N GLY A 66 17.64 7.48 -4.89
CA GLY A 66 17.28 8.86 -4.58
C GLY A 66 16.05 9.32 -5.35
N PHE A 67 15.99 9.06 -6.66
CA PHE A 67 14.81 9.34 -7.48
C PHE A 67 13.55 8.62 -6.96
N ASN A 68 13.64 7.34 -6.62
CA ASN A 68 12.50 6.58 -6.09
C ASN A 68 12.03 7.14 -4.73
N VAL A 69 12.96 7.47 -3.82
CA VAL A 69 12.63 8.12 -2.54
C VAL A 69 11.98 9.49 -2.74
N LEU A 70 12.37 10.25 -3.76
CA LEU A 70 11.75 11.54 -4.06
C LEU A 70 10.38 11.41 -4.73
N THR A 71 10.12 10.27 -5.40
CA THR A 71 8.90 10.07 -6.20
C THR A 71 7.84 9.22 -5.55
N PHE A 72 8.17 8.36 -4.58
CA PHE A 72 7.20 7.41 -4.00
C PHE A 72 6.02 8.11 -3.29
N TRP A 73 6.21 9.35 -2.83
CA TRP A 73 5.15 10.13 -2.20
C TRP A 73 3.99 10.42 -3.16
N PHE A 74 4.26 10.66 -4.45
CA PHE A 74 3.21 11.08 -5.38
C PHE A 74 2.18 9.97 -5.65
N PRO A 75 2.57 8.71 -5.90
CA PRO A 75 1.61 7.60 -5.99
C PRO A 75 0.84 7.34 -4.70
N LEU A 76 1.45 7.56 -3.53
CA LEU A 76 0.73 7.46 -2.26
C LEU A 76 -0.33 8.56 -2.14
N GLY A 77 -0.02 9.81 -2.49
CA GLY A 77 -1.01 10.89 -2.56
C GLY A 77 -2.09 10.63 -3.61
N PHE A 78 -1.70 10.11 -4.77
CA PHE A 78 -2.63 9.71 -5.84
C PHE A 78 -3.65 8.69 -5.33
N THR A 79 -3.20 7.61 -4.69
CA THR A 79 -4.08 6.58 -4.11
C THR A 79 -4.93 7.14 -2.95
N TYR A 80 -4.41 8.12 -2.20
CA TYR A 80 -5.18 8.83 -1.19
C TYR A 80 -6.35 9.64 -1.77
N GLU A 81 -6.16 10.28 -2.92
CA GLU A 81 -7.23 10.97 -3.63
C GLU A 81 -8.25 9.97 -4.23
N VAL A 82 -7.83 8.78 -4.64
CA VAL A 82 -8.74 7.68 -4.99
C VAL A 82 -9.65 7.34 -3.80
N LEU A 83 -9.08 7.17 -2.60
CA LEU A 83 -9.84 6.92 -1.36
C LEU A 83 -10.87 8.03 -1.10
N ARG A 84 -10.45 9.29 -1.22
CA ARG A 84 -11.33 10.46 -1.05
C ARG A 84 -12.52 10.42 -2.02
N ARG A 85 -12.27 10.22 -3.32
CA ARG A 85 -13.31 10.15 -4.35
C ARG A 85 -14.25 8.97 -4.15
N ALA A 86 -13.72 7.82 -3.74
CA ALA A 86 -14.51 6.64 -3.44
C ALA A 86 -15.51 6.89 -2.32
N ARG A 87 -15.07 7.58 -1.26
CA ARG A 87 -15.89 7.95 -0.12
C ARG A 87 -17.02 8.92 -0.48
N THR A 88 -16.76 9.87 -1.36
CA THR A 88 -17.73 10.90 -1.77
C THR A 88 -18.59 10.48 -2.98
N GLY A 89 -18.37 9.29 -3.53
CA GLY A 89 -19.05 8.81 -4.74
C GLY A 89 -18.70 9.61 -6.00
N SER A 90 -17.55 10.29 -6.02
CA SER A 90 -17.14 11.16 -7.12
C SER A 90 -16.52 10.38 -8.27
N ALA A 91 -16.97 10.64 -9.50
CA ALA A 91 -16.38 10.11 -10.73
C ALA A 91 -15.66 11.23 -11.53
N PRO A 92 -14.56 10.94 -12.25
CA PRO A 92 -13.90 9.64 -12.40
C PRO A 92 -13.13 9.21 -11.14
N GLN A 93 -13.02 7.88 -10.92
CA GLN A 93 -12.43 7.30 -9.71
C GLN A 93 -10.91 7.54 -9.60
N LEU A 94 -10.20 7.42 -10.73
CA LEU A 94 -8.78 7.72 -10.77
C LEU A 94 -8.56 9.23 -11.00
N PRO A 95 -7.77 9.90 -10.14
CA PRO A 95 -7.47 11.30 -10.35
C PRO A 95 -6.59 11.52 -11.58
N ASP A 96 -6.54 12.76 -12.05
CA ASP A 96 -5.69 13.14 -13.17
C ASP A 96 -4.26 13.43 -12.69
N TRP A 97 -3.29 13.08 -13.54
CA TRP A 97 -1.92 13.50 -13.35
C TRP A 97 -1.74 14.88 -13.97
N SER A 98 -1.59 15.90 -13.14
CA SER A 98 -1.22 17.23 -13.57
C SER A 98 -0.16 17.81 -12.65
N VAL A 99 0.69 18.68 -13.18
CA VAL A 99 1.73 19.35 -12.39
C VAL A 99 1.10 20.17 -11.25
N ALA A 100 -0.11 20.70 -11.46
CA ALA A 100 -0.84 21.48 -10.47
C ALA A 100 -1.23 20.70 -9.21
N VAL A 101 -1.43 19.37 -9.31
CA VAL A 101 -1.80 18.53 -8.14
C VAL A 101 -0.61 17.91 -7.42
N LEU A 102 0.61 18.02 -7.99
CA LEU A 102 1.82 17.43 -7.40
C LEU A 102 2.10 17.90 -5.96
N PRO A 103 2.00 19.20 -5.61
CA PRO A 103 2.25 19.64 -4.24
C PRO A 103 1.26 19.02 -3.24
N ARG A 104 0.00 18.89 -3.66
CA ARG A 104 -1.05 18.24 -2.86
C ARG A 104 -0.75 16.75 -2.66
N PHE A 105 -0.41 16.03 -3.74
CA PHE A 105 -0.09 14.61 -3.66
C PHE A 105 1.19 14.34 -2.87
N ALA A 106 2.19 15.21 -2.94
CA ALA A 106 3.38 15.10 -2.08
C ALA A 106 3.00 15.20 -0.59
N LYS A 107 2.19 16.21 -0.22
CA LYS A 107 1.71 16.38 1.15
C LYS A 107 0.86 15.20 1.63
N GLU A 108 -0.13 14.80 0.84
CA GLU A 108 -1.01 13.67 1.16
C GLU A 108 -0.25 12.35 1.19
N GLY A 109 0.71 12.16 0.30
CA GLY A 109 1.62 11.01 0.30
C GLY A 109 2.49 10.94 1.54
N ALA A 110 3.00 12.08 2.02
CA ALA A 110 3.74 12.15 3.27
C ALA A 110 2.87 11.76 4.47
N VAL A 111 1.63 12.24 4.52
CA VAL A 111 0.66 11.83 5.54
C VAL A 111 0.39 10.32 5.44
N LYS A 112 0.10 9.81 4.23
CA LYS A 112 -0.16 8.37 4.03
C LYS A 112 1.03 7.53 4.47
N LEU A 113 2.27 7.96 4.22
CA LEU A 113 3.45 7.25 4.71
C LEU A 113 3.49 7.24 6.24
N VAL A 114 3.32 8.39 6.90
CA VAL A 114 3.35 8.46 8.36
C VAL A 114 2.30 7.51 8.95
N LEU A 115 1.07 7.55 8.42
CA LEU A 115 0.02 6.62 8.83
C LEU A 115 0.44 5.17 8.57
N ALA A 116 0.95 4.84 7.38
CA ALA A 116 1.40 3.49 7.05
C ALA A 116 2.55 3.01 7.95
N ILE A 117 3.47 3.88 8.36
CA ILE A 117 4.54 3.51 9.29
C ILE A 117 3.95 3.00 10.61
N PHE A 118 3.07 3.78 11.22
CA PHE A 118 2.54 3.44 12.54
C PHE A 118 1.45 2.37 12.49
N THR A 119 0.60 2.36 11.46
CA THR A 119 -0.59 1.50 11.41
C THR A 119 -0.40 0.24 10.57
N LEU A 120 0.69 0.16 9.78
CA LEU A 120 0.99 -0.99 8.93
C LEU A 120 2.39 -1.55 9.18
N LEU A 121 3.44 -0.78 8.90
CA LEU A 121 4.82 -1.29 8.92
C LEU A 121 5.30 -1.66 10.32
N LEU A 122 5.01 -0.83 11.32
CA LEU A 122 5.39 -1.09 12.72
C LEU A 122 4.67 -2.33 13.27
N PRO A 123 3.33 -2.47 13.17
CA PRO A 123 2.63 -3.69 13.57
C PRO A 123 3.14 -4.95 12.86
N VAL A 124 3.42 -4.86 11.55
CA VAL A 124 4.04 -5.97 10.80
C VAL A 124 5.41 -6.28 11.38
N GLY A 125 6.27 -5.29 11.62
CA GLY A 125 7.60 -5.49 12.21
C GLY A 125 7.55 -6.18 13.58
N ILE A 126 6.63 -5.74 14.46
CA ILE A 126 6.39 -6.35 15.77
C ILE A 126 5.94 -7.81 15.62
N TRP A 127 4.98 -8.07 14.73
CA TRP A 127 4.49 -9.42 14.45
C TRP A 127 5.59 -10.35 13.92
N MET A 128 6.40 -9.86 12.98
CA MET A 128 7.48 -10.62 12.38
C MET A 128 8.58 -10.93 13.41
N ALA A 129 8.92 -9.96 14.28
CA ALA A 129 9.85 -10.18 15.39
C ALA A 129 9.32 -11.21 16.39
N PHE A 130 8.03 -11.14 16.73
CA PHE A 130 7.37 -12.14 17.58
C PHE A 130 7.42 -13.54 16.95
N CYS A 131 7.04 -13.67 15.68
CA CYS A 131 7.05 -14.95 14.97
C CYS A 131 8.47 -15.53 14.85
N TYR A 132 9.46 -14.68 14.61
CA TYR A 132 10.86 -15.07 14.58
C TYR A 132 11.32 -15.64 15.94
N VAL A 133 11.01 -14.95 17.03
CA VAL A 133 11.39 -15.43 18.37
C VAL A 133 10.66 -16.74 18.71
N VAL A 134 9.34 -16.77 18.54
CA VAL A 134 8.51 -17.90 19.01
C VAL A 134 8.59 -19.12 18.10
N PHE A 135 8.47 -18.97 16.79
CA PHE A 135 8.40 -20.12 15.89
C PHE A 135 9.76 -20.53 15.34
N ILE A 136 10.61 -19.57 14.98
CA ILE A 136 11.91 -19.87 14.37
C ILE A 136 12.92 -20.22 15.46
N ARG A 137 13.13 -19.31 16.44
CA ARG A 137 14.16 -19.50 17.46
C ARG A 137 13.78 -20.52 18.53
N LEU A 138 12.56 -20.48 19.08
CA LEU A 138 12.16 -21.42 20.14
C LEU A 138 11.77 -22.80 19.61
N CYS A 139 11.07 -22.90 18.47
CA CYS A 139 10.68 -24.20 17.90
C CYS A 139 11.68 -24.77 16.89
N GLY A 140 12.80 -24.07 16.62
CA GLY A 140 13.86 -24.55 15.72
C GLY A 140 13.44 -24.66 14.25
N LEU A 141 12.44 -23.89 13.82
CA LEU A 141 11.98 -23.91 12.43
C LEU A 141 12.95 -23.16 11.50
N PRO A 142 13.00 -23.48 10.19
CA PRO A 142 13.84 -22.75 9.24
C PRO A 142 13.40 -21.29 9.04
N ASP A 143 14.36 -20.36 9.00
CA ASP A 143 14.14 -18.92 8.74
C ASP A 143 13.32 -18.66 7.47
N ALA A 144 13.42 -19.54 6.46
CA ALA A 144 12.67 -19.44 5.21
C ALA A 144 11.14 -19.44 5.42
N LEU A 145 10.64 -20.09 6.48
CA LEU A 145 9.22 -20.14 6.82
C LEU A 145 8.69 -18.81 7.36
N LEU A 146 9.57 -17.88 7.76
CA LEU A 146 9.18 -16.58 8.31
C LEU A 146 8.29 -15.80 7.32
N SER A 147 8.56 -15.92 6.02
CA SER A 147 7.77 -15.29 4.95
C SER A 147 6.28 -15.68 4.96
N MET A 148 5.95 -16.89 5.44
CA MET A 148 4.56 -17.38 5.51
C MET A 148 3.73 -16.61 6.55
N PHE A 149 4.37 -16.02 7.55
CA PHE A 149 3.71 -15.25 8.60
C PHE A 149 3.36 -13.81 8.19
N VAL A 150 3.82 -13.32 7.04
CA VAL A 150 3.50 -11.97 6.55
C VAL A 150 2.02 -11.86 6.18
N GLN A 151 1.48 -12.83 5.44
CA GLN A 151 0.11 -12.72 4.91
C GLN A 151 -0.97 -12.67 6.00
N PRO A 152 -0.91 -13.48 7.08
CA PRO A 152 -1.88 -13.39 8.17
C PRO A 152 -1.97 -12.00 8.80
N ILE A 153 -0.85 -11.33 9.06
CA ILE A 153 -0.88 -9.99 9.66
C ILE A 153 -1.39 -8.93 8.68
N MET A 154 -1.05 -9.06 7.39
CA MET A 154 -1.50 -8.12 6.34
C MET A 154 -3.03 -8.04 6.25
N LEU A 155 -3.75 -9.14 6.51
CA LEU A 155 -5.23 -9.13 6.57
C LEU A 155 -5.78 -8.13 7.59
N LEU A 156 -5.06 -7.90 8.69
CA LEU A 156 -5.48 -7.01 9.78
C LEU A 156 -4.93 -5.60 9.63
N VAL A 157 -3.68 -5.45 9.20
CA VAL A 157 -3.03 -4.14 9.17
C VAL A 157 -3.39 -3.29 7.94
N ILE A 158 -3.72 -3.90 6.80
CA ILE A 158 -4.22 -3.19 5.62
C ILE A 158 -5.50 -2.40 5.96
N PRO A 159 -6.57 -3.02 6.50
CA PRO A 159 -7.80 -2.29 6.79
C PRO A 159 -7.61 -1.29 7.93
N PHE A 160 -6.75 -1.60 8.89
CA PHE A 160 -6.40 -0.68 9.97
C PHE A 160 -5.75 0.62 9.44
N CYS A 161 -4.80 0.49 8.50
CA CYS A 161 -4.21 1.63 7.80
C CYS A 161 -5.24 2.38 6.95
N GLY A 162 -6.16 1.66 6.28
CA GLY A 162 -7.26 2.25 5.53
C GLY A 162 -8.18 3.12 6.38
N VAL A 163 -8.58 2.63 7.56
CA VAL A 163 -9.38 3.38 8.55
C VAL A 163 -8.67 4.65 9.00
N ALA A 164 -7.38 4.56 9.34
CA ALA A 164 -6.59 5.72 9.73
C ALA A 164 -6.51 6.78 8.61
N CYS A 165 -6.37 6.35 7.34
CA CYS A 165 -6.40 7.24 6.19
C CYS A 165 -7.76 7.95 6.05
N CYS A 166 -8.85 7.21 6.22
CA CYS A 166 -10.19 7.80 6.16
C CYS A 166 -10.46 8.80 7.30
N ARG A 167 -9.99 8.54 8.53
CA ARG A 167 -10.12 9.47 9.66
C ARG A 167 -9.44 10.79 9.40
N TRP A 168 -8.25 10.78 8.81
CA TRP A 168 -7.56 12.02 8.47
C TRP A 168 -8.31 12.80 7.39
N LEU A 169 -8.93 12.11 6.43
CA LEU A 169 -9.84 12.73 5.46
C LEU A 169 -11.13 13.30 6.10
N ASP A 170 -11.50 12.89 7.31
CA ASP A 170 -12.57 13.51 8.12
C ASP A 170 -12.08 14.72 8.94
N GLY A 171 -10.80 15.06 8.86
CA GLY A 171 -10.20 16.21 9.56
C GLY A 171 -9.54 15.88 10.89
N ALA A 172 -9.44 14.61 11.28
CA ALA A 172 -8.65 14.23 12.45
C ALA A 172 -7.15 14.51 12.23
N SER A 173 -6.41 14.76 13.31
CA SER A 173 -4.96 15.01 13.20
C SER A 173 -4.22 13.74 12.77
N VAL A 174 -3.05 13.91 12.13
CA VAL A 174 -2.22 12.77 11.67
C VAL A 174 -1.82 11.87 12.84
N LEU A 175 -1.49 12.47 13.99
CA LEU A 175 -1.08 11.74 15.18
C LEU A 175 -2.23 10.95 15.79
N ASP A 176 -3.44 11.52 15.86
CA ASP A 176 -4.61 10.79 16.34
C ASP A 176 -4.92 9.59 15.43
N CYS A 177 -4.85 9.79 14.11
CA CYS A 177 -5.07 8.72 13.15
C CYS A 177 -4.02 7.60 13.27
N ALA A 178 -2.75 7.97 13.55
CA ALA A 178 -1.63 7.04 13.67
C ALA A 178 -1.59 6.28 15.02
N LEU A 179 -2.01 6.92 16.11
CA LEU A 179 -1.74 6.47 17.48
C LEU A 179 -2.99 6.18 18.31
N ASP A 180 -4.18 6.62 17.91
CA ASP A 180 -5.43 6.24 18.58
C ASP A 180 -5.94 4.90 18.02
N TYR A 181 -5.28 3.83 18.46
CA TYR A 181 -5.60 2.46 18.05
C TYR A 181 -7.00 2.04 18.50
N ALA A 182 -7.46 2.51 19.66
CA ALA A 182 -8.78 2.16 20.19
C ALA A 182 -9.89 2.61 19.25
N THR A 183 -9.85 3.86 18.77
CA THR A 183 -10.83 4.35 17.81
C THR A 183 -10.70 3.67 16.45
N ASN A 184 -9.48 3.42 15.97
CA ASN A 184 -9.27 2.70 14.71
C ASN A 184 -9.86 1.27 14.75
N VAL A 185 -9.62 0.53 15.85
CA VAL A 185 -10.19 -0.81 16.06
C VAL A 185 -11.71 -0.74 16.15
N ARG A 186 -12.27 0.25 16.86
CA ARG A 186 -13.73 0.44 16.96
C ARG A 186 -14.38 0.69 15.61
N LEU A 187 -13.75 1.50 14.75
CA LEU A 187 -14.26 1.77 13.41
C LEU A 187 -14.13 0.54 12.50
N PHE A 188 -12.98 -0.13 12.54
CA PHE A 188 -12.77 -1.39 11.83
C PHE A 188 -13.79 -2.46 12.23
N SER A 189 -14.07 -2.62 13.52
CA SER A 189 -14.92 -3.69 14.04
C SER A 189 -16.39 -3.56 13.61
N LYS A 190 -16.87 -2.35 13.26
CA LYS A 190 -18.24 -2.15 12.77
C LYS A 190 -18.51 -2.88 11.46
N ASN A 191 -17.55 -2.87 10.52
CA ASN A 191 -17.68 -3.50 9.20
C ASN A 191 -16.50 -4.44 8.88
N TRP A 192 -15.99 -5.14 9.90
CA TRP A 192 -14.77 -5.94 9.80
C TRP A 192 -14.80 -6.97 8.68
N LYS A 193 -15.97 -7.58 8.41
CA LYS A 193 -16.12 -8.60 7.36
C LYS A 193 -15.82 -8.05 5.97
N ASP A 194 -16.33 -6.86 5.66
CA ASP A 194 -16.11 -6.24 4.36
C ASP A 194 -14.67 -5.73 4.22
N TYR A 195 -14.10 -5.19 5.30
CA TYR A 195 -12.69 -4.84 5.36
C TYR A 195 -11.77 -6.03 5.10
N LEU A 196 -11.97 -7.15 5.81
CA LEU A 196 -11.16 -8.35 5.63
C LEU A 196 -11.31 -8.95 4.23
N LEU A 197 -12.51 -8.91 3.64
CA LEU A 197 -12.73 -9.43 2.30
C LEU A 197 -12.00 -8.60 1.24
N ALA A 198 -12.04 -7.27 1.34
CA ALA A 198 -11.27 -6.37 0.49
C ALA A 198 -9.75 -6.57 0.66
N SER A 199 -9.26 -6.75 1.89
CA SER A 199 -7.84 -7.04 2.16
C SER A 199 -7.41 -8.40 1.64
N MET A 200 -8.24 -9.43 1.77
CA MET A 200 -7.97 -10.76 1.22
C MET A 200 -7.83 -10.69 -0.31
N PHE A 201 -8.66 -9.89 -0.98
CA PHE A 201 -8.53 -9.69 -2.41
C PHE A 201 -7.21 -9.00 -2.79
N LEU A 202 -6.79 -7.97 -2.06
CA LEU A 202 -5.50 -7.32 -2.29
C LEU A 202 -4.33 -8.26 -2.11
N ILE A 203 -4.37 -9.08 -1.06
CA ILE A 203 -3.35 -10.09 -0.80
C ILE A 203 -3.31 -11.10 -1.94
N GLY A 204 -4.46 -11.59 -2.41
CA GLY A 204 -4.56 -12.48 -3.57
C GLY A 204 -4.01 -11.86 -4.86
N LEU A 205 -4.38 -10.61 -5.14
CA LEU A 205 -3.88 -9.87 -6.30
C LEU A 205 -2.36 -9.67 -6.22
N ASN A 206 -1.84 -9.28 -5.06
CA ASN A 206 -0.40 -9.15 -4.82
C ASN A 206 0.31 -10.50 -4.98
N ALA A 207 -0.25 -11.60 -4.47
CA ALA A 207 0.34 -12.93 -4.63
C ALA A 207 0.44 -13.35 -6.11
N VAL A 208 -0.60 -13.10 -6.91
CA VAL A 208 -0.59 -13.43 -8.35
C VAL A 208 0.39 -12.54 -9.13
N THR A 209 0.46 -11.25 -8.79
CA THR A 209 1.27 -10.28 -9.55
C THR A 209 2.74 -10.29 -9.15
N THR A 210 3.06 -10.64 -7.90
CA THR A 210 4.43 -10.89 -7.46
C THR A 210 5.07 -12.11 -8.11
N ALA A 211 4.29 -12.99 -8.77
CA ALA A 211 4.82 -14.03 -9.63
C ALA A 211 5.60 -13.47 -10.84
N PHE A 212 5.33 -12.23 -11.25
CA PHE A 212 6.05 -11.52 -12.31
C PHE A 212 6.78 -10.31 -11.73
N PHE A 213 8.04 -10.51 -11.33
CA PHE A 213 8.83 -9.54 -10.55
C PHE A 213 8.83 -8.10 -11.12
N TYR A 214 8.86 -7.94 -12.45
CA TYR A 214 8.86 -6.62 -13.11
C TYR A 214 7.49 -5.91 -13.09
N THR A 215 6.40 -6.64 -12.78
CA THR A 215 5.04 -6.08 -12.70
C THR A 215 4.65 -5.63 -11.29
N ILE A 216 5.46 -5.98 -10.28
CA ILE A 216 5.22 -5.65 -8.86
C ILE A 216 4.83 -4.18 -8.66
N PRO A 217 5.54 -3.19 -9.24
CA PRO A 217 5.22 -1.78 -8.98
C PRO A 217 3.84 -1.38 -9.49
N PHE A 218 3.47 -1.86 -10.67
CA PHE A 218 2.18 -1.55 -11.30
C PHE A 218 1.03 -2.24 -10.58
N ALA A 219 1.24 -3.51 -10.21
CA ALA A 219 0.27 -4.26 -9.44
C ALA A 219 0.03 -3.68 -8.05
N ALA A 220 1.09 -3.21 -7.38
CA ALA A 220 0.98 -2.54 -6.09
C ALA A 220 0.11 -1.29 -6.19
N VAL A 221 0.35 -0.42 -7.19
CA VAL A 221 -0.47 0.79 -7.38
C VAL A 221 -1.90 0.46 -7.76
N PHE A 222 -2.11 -0.49 -8.66
CA PHE A 222 -3.45 -0.93 -9.05
C PHE A 222 -4.21 -1.50 -7.85
N GLY A 223 -3.57 -2.39 -7.09
CA GLY A 223 -4.14 -2.99 -5.89
C GLY A 223 -4.48 -1.97 -4.81
N LEU A 224 -3.61 -0.98 -4.58
CA LEU A 224 -3.89 0.13 -3.67
C LEU A 224 -5.09 0.96 -4.13
N CYS A 225 -5.15 1.34 -5.41
CA CYS A 225 -6.30 2.09 -5.95
C CYS A 225 -7.61 1.31 -5.80
N LEU A 226 -7.55 0.00 -6.02
CA LEU A 226 -8.69 -0.90 -5.93
C LEU A 226 -9.19 -1.02 -4.49
N VAL A 227 -8.30 -1.28 -3.54
CA VAL A 227 -8.65 -1.33 -2.11
C VAL A 227 -9.15 0.02 -1.61
N ASP A 228 -8.51 1.11 -1.99
CA ASP A 228 -8.95 2.46 -1.60
C ASP A 228 -10.35 2.76 -2.16
N THR A 229 -10.68 2.24 -3.34
CA THR A 229 -12.03 2.33 -3.93
C THR A 229 -13.08 1.58 -3.09
N TRP A 230 -12.69 0.53 -2.38
CA TRP A 230 -13.58 -0.26 -1.53
C TRP A 230 -13.65 0.23 -0.09
N PHE A 231 -12.52 0.66 0.46
CA PHE A 231 -12.42 1.11 1.84
C PHE A 231 -13.17 2.41 2.10
N GLY A 232 -13.21 3.33 1.12
CA GLY A 232 -13.96 4.59 1.25
C GLY A 232 -15.43 4.38 1.62
N PRO A 233 -16.21 3.61 0.83
CA PRO A 233 -17.61 3.29 1.14
C PRO A 233 -17.80 2.49 2.44
N ILE A 234 -16.96 1.48 2.70
CA ILE A 234 -17.04 0.67 3.94
C ILE A 234 -16.83 1.57 5.18
N TYR A 235 -15.87 2.48 5.10
CA TYR A 235 -15.62 3.45 6.16
C TYR A 235 -16.77 4.42 6.33
N ALA A 236 -17.30 4.98 5.23
CA ALA A 236 -18.41 5.95 5.27
C ALA A 236 -19.64 5.41 6.00
N GLU A 237 -19.88 4.10 5.97
CA GLU A 237 -20.95 3.47 6.75
C GLU A 237 -20.59 3.26 8.21
N SER A 238 -19.33 2.89 8.48
CA SER A 238 -18.82 2.72 9.85
C SER A 238 -18.96 3.99 10.69
N VAL A 239 -18.98 5.16 10.06
CA VAL A 239 -19.16 6.47 10.71
C VAL A 239 -20.59 7.00 10.71
N LYS A 240 -21.53 6.43 9.93
CA LYS A 240 -22.95 6.86 9.97
C LYS A 240 -23.64 6.55 11.30
N ASP A 241 -23.11 5.58 12.04
CA ASP A 241 -23.59 5.17 13.36
C ASP A 241 -22.75 5.79 14.51
N LEU A 242 -22.25 7.02 14.36
CA LEU A 242 -21.55 7.81 15.38
C LEU A 242 -22.31 9.11 15.63
#